data_AF-A0AA39DBR8-F1
#
_entry.id   AF-A0AA39DBR8-F1
#
_cell.length_a   1.000
_cell.length_b   1.000
_cell.length_c   1.000
_cell.angle_alpha   90.00
_cell.angle_beta   90.00
_cell.angle_gamma   90.00
#
_symmetry.space_group_name_H-M   'P 1'
#
loop_
_entity.id
_entity.type
_entity.pdbx_description
1 polymer ?
#
loop_
_entity_poly.entity_id
_entity_poly.type
_entity_poly.pdbx_seq_one_letter_code
_entity_poly.pdbx_strand_id
1 'polypeptide(L)'
;MAETGSKRRKMGEERRKADAKKTTDWPLIKPKPNLQVTHLKDSHLFTVQNFFTSAESKAFVKIAESMGFTHQGSLGPTKGEAYRDNDRIRGKVAVGLNPNIRFYRYKVGQRFGRHIDESVDLGEGKRTHYTLLIYLSGGSKQKTKGVQSNVGDSSSEPLVGGETVFYGSRNGIVAEVAPTEGMALLHIHGDMSMLHEARNVTKGIKYVFRSDVAFA
;
A
#
# COMPACT_ATOMS: atom_id res chain seq x y z
N MET A 1 -61.23 -16.35 -16.69
CA MET A 1 -60.71 -15.01 -17.06
C MET A 1 -60.51 -14.25 -15.75
N ALA A 2 -59.36 -13.74 -15.34
CA ALA A 2 -58.15 -13.34 -16.06
C ALA A 2 -56.89 -13.57 -15.19
N GLU A 3 -55.76 -13.73 -15.88
CA GLU A 3 -54.41 -13.91 -15.35
C GLU A 3 -53.89 -12.64 -14.65
N THR A 4 -53.12 -12.81 -13.56
CA THR A 4 -52.21 -11.76 -13.07
C THR A 4 -50.78 -12.30 -13.03
N GLY A 5 -50.05 -11.96 -14.09
CA GLY A 5 -48.68 -12.39 -14.35
C GLY A 5 -47.62 -11.70 -13.49
N SER A 6 -46.74 -12.54 -12.93
CA SER A 6 -45.28 -12.41 -12.89
C SER A 6 -44.66 -11.03 -13.16
N LYS A 7 -44.55 -10.18 -12.11
CA LYS A 7 -43.64 -9.01 -12.12
C LYS A 7 -42.49 -9.07 -11.10
N ARG A 8 -42.45 -10.09 -10.23
CA ARG A 8 -41.40 -10.22 -9.19
C ARG A 8 -40.12 -10.94 -9.62
N ARG A 9 -40.11 -11.61 -10.78
CA ARG A 9 -38.94 -12.40 -11.24
C ARG A 9 -37.89 -11.59 -12.02
N LYS A 10 -38.24 -10.42 -12.56
CA LYS A 10 -37.34 -9.64 -13.45
C LYS A 10 -36.29 -8.80 -12.71
N MET A 11 -36.61 -8.30 -11.51
CA MET A 11 -35.72 -7.39 -10.75
C MET A 11 -34.54 -8.11 -10.06
N GLY A 12 -34.69 -9.41 -9.75
CA GLY A 12 -33.62 -10.23 -9.18
C GLY A 12 -32.60 -10.71 -10.21
N GLU A 13 -33.01 -10.81 -11.48
CA GLU A 13 -32.17 -11.26 -12.59
C GLU A 13 -31.31 -10.12 -13.15
N GLU A 14 -31.83 -8.89 -13.16
CA GLU A 14 -31.05 -7.68 -13.49
C GLU A 14 -29.96 -7.39 -12.44
N ARG A 15 -30.24 -7.59 -11.14
CA ARG A 15 -29.22 -7.47 -10.08
C ARG A 15 -28.15 -8.55 -10.16
N ARG A 16 -28.51 -9.79 -10.56
CA ARG A 16 -27.54 -10.88 -10.76
C ARG A 16 -26.65 -10.70 -11.99
N LYS A 17 -27.08 -9.92 -12.99
CA LYS A 17 -26.24 -9.56 -14.15
C LYS A 17 -25.26 -8.41 -13.87
N ALA A 18 -25.52 -7.57 -12.87
CA ALA A 18 -24.60 -6.50 -12.47
C ALA A 18 -23.38 -7.02 -11.67
N ASP A 19 -23.50 -8.19 -11.04
CA ASP A 19 -22.41 -8.90 -10.36
C ASP A 19 -21.64 -9.87 -11.27
N ALA A 20 -21.71 -9.68 -12.59
CA ALA A 20 -20.75 -10.28 -13.50
C ALA A 20 -19.37 -9.71 -13.15
N LYS A 21 -18.65 -10.45 -12.29
CA LYS A 21 -17.27 -10.28 -11.85
C LYS A 21 -16.46 -9.61 -12.97
N LYS A 22 -16.29 -8.28 -12.91
CA LYS A 22 -15.26 -7.61 -13.71
C LYS A 22 -13.97 -8.24 -13.24
N THR A 23 -13.41 -9.15 -14.04
CA THR A 23 -12.02 -9.56 -13.90
C THR A 23 -11.25 -8.26 -14.05
N THR A 24 -10.77 -7.73 -12.94
CA THR A 24 -9.92 -6.55 -12.96
C THR A 24 -8.60 -7.04 -13.50
N ASP A 25 -8.33 -6.69 -14.76
CA ASP A 25 -7.03 -6.93 -15.36
C ASP A 25 -6.02 -6.09 -14.57
N TRP A 26 -5.29 -6.74 -13.67
CA TRP A 26 -4.25 -6.11 -12.88
C TRP A 26 -3.17 -5.52 -13.81
N PRO A 27 -2.53 -4.40 -13.43
CA PRO A 27 -1.50 -3.80 -14.26
C PRO A 27 -0.33 -4.75 -14.38
N LEU A 28 0.18 -4.90 -15.61
CA LEU A 28 1.39 -5.68 -15.84
C LEU A 28 2.60 -4.92 -15.28
N ILE A 29 3.40 -5.60 -14.47
CA ILE A 29 4.66 -5.10 -13.95
C ILE A 29 5.79 -5.73 -14.75
N LYS A 30 6.72 -4.91 -15.24
CA LYS A 30 7.93 -5.42 -15.92
C LYS A 30 9.05 -5.64 -14.91
N PRO A 31 9.90 -6.68 -15.06
CA PRO A 31 11.09 -6.82 -14.23
C PRO A 31 12.03 -5.61 -14.35
N LYS A 32 12.66 -5.20 -13.24
CA LYS A 32 13.70 -4.17 -13.21
C LYS A 32 15.00 -4.80 -12.72
N PRO A 33 16.02 -4.98 -13.59
CA PRO A 33 17.24 -5.70 -13.21
C PRO A 33 18.18 -4.91 -12.30
N ASN A 34 18.09 -3.59 -12.27
CA ASN A 34 19.07 -2.70 -11.61
C ASN A 34 18.48 -1.94 -10.42
N LEU A 35 17.58 -2.56 -9.65
CA LEU A 35 17.04 -1.96 -8.45
C LEU A 35 18.12 -1.87 -7.36
N GLN A 36 18.21 -0.72 -6.71
CA GLN A 36 19.18 -0.44 -5.66
C GLN A 36 18.48 -0.28 -4.31
N VAL A 37 19.01 -0.94 -3.30
CA VAL A 37 18.51 -0.86 -1.92
C VAL A 37 19.26 0.24 -1.19
N THR A 38 18.53 1.13 -0.53
CA THR A 38 19.07 2.14 0.38
C THR A 38 18.62 1.84 1.80
N HIS A 39 19.55 1.40 2.65
CA HIS A 39 19.29 1.10 4.06
C HIS A 39 19.20 2.39 4.87
N LEU A 40 18.09 2.56 5.59
CA LEU A 40 17.87 3.68 6.51
C LEU A 40 18.20 3.28 7.95
N LYS A 41 17.98 2.00 8.30
CA LYS A 41 18.39 1.41 9.57
C LYS A 41 18.59 -0.09 9.43
N ASP A 42 19.85 -0.50 9.32
CA ASP A 42 20.27 -1.89 9.11
C ASP A 42 19.40 -2.60 8.07
N SER A 43 19.12 -3.89 8.25
CA SER A 43 18.16 -4.64 7.43
C SER A 43 16.69 -4.40 7.81
N HIS A 44 16.41 -3.59 8.83
CA HIS A 44 15.07 -3.43 9.40
C HIS A 44 14.24 -2.38 8.66
N LEU A 45 14.90 -1.44 7.97
CA LEU A 45 14.25 -0.34 7.27
C LEU A 45 15.08 0.09 6.07
N PHE A 46 14.49 -0.04 4.89
CA PHE A 46 15.16 0.33 3.65
C PHE A 46 14.17 0.77 2.58
N THR A 47 14.67 1.50 1.59
CA THR A 47 13.90 1.93 0.42
C THR A 47 14.50 1.37 -0.86
N VAL A 48 13.66 1.23 -1.87
CA VAL A 48 14.06 0.87 -3.23
C VAL A 48 13.45 1.89 -4.18
N GLN A 49 14.31 2.71 -4.78
CA GLN A 49 13.88 3.75 -5.73
C GLN A 49 13.48 3.12 -7.06
N ASN A 50 12.53 3.75 -7.75
CA ASN A 50 12.05 3.32 -9.07
C ASN A 50 11.58 1.86 -9.10
N PHE A 51 11.00 1.37 -7.99
CA PHE A 51 10.44 0.04 -7.89
C PHE A 51 9.28 -0.13 -8.88
N PHE A 52 8.37 0.85 -8.91
CA PHE A 52 7.43 1.06 -10.01
C PHE A 52 7.85 2.25 -10.87
N THR A 53 7.58 2.16 -12.16
CA THR A 53 7.62 3.31 -13.08
C THR A 53 6.39 4.19 -12.86
N SER A 54 6.43 5.45 -13.31
CA SER A 54 5.24 6.31 -13.23
C SER A 54 4.05 5.74 -14.02
N ALA A 55 4.30 5.07 -15.16
CA ALA A 55 3.24 4.39 -15.92
C ALA A 55 2.57 3.26 -15.11
N GLU A 56 3.36 2.45 -14.40
CA GLU A 56 2.84 1.39 -13.52
C GLU A 56 2.09 2.01 -12.33
N SER A 57 2.65 3.03 -11.67
CA SER A 57 2.01 3.75 -10.57
C SER A 57 0.64 4.30 -10.97
N LYS A 58 0.56 5.02 -12.10
CA LYS A 58 -0.69 5.56 -12.66
C LYS A 58 -1.71 4.45 -12.98
N ALA A 59 -1.26 3.32 -13.53
CA ALA A 59 -2.14 2.18 -13.82
C ALA A 59 -2.73 1.57 -12.54
N PHE A 60 -1.92 1.45 -11.48
CA PHE A 60 -2.40 1.00 -10.16
C PHE A 60 -3.37 1.99 -9.52
N VAL A 61 -3.08 3.30 -9.58
CA VAL A 61 -4.00 4.34 -9.08
C VAL A 61 -5.34 4.27 -9.83
N LYS A 62 -5.32 4.14 -11.16
CA LYS A 62 -6.52 4.03 -11.98
C LYS A 62 -7.39 2.84 -11.58
N ILE A 63 -6.78 1.67 -11.36
CA ILE A 63 -7.49 0.48 -10.92
C ILE A 63 -8.05 0.66 -9.51
N ALA A 64 -7.25 1.18 -8.57
CA ALA A 64 -7.70 1.42 -7.20
C ALA A 64 -8.90 2.38 -7.15
N GLU A 65 -8.88 3.47 -7.91
CA GLU A 65 -10.03 4.38 -8.04
C GLU A 65 -11.25 3.68 -8.66
N SER A 66 -11.06 2.79 -9.64
CA SER A 66 -12.16 2.04 -10.26
C SER A 66 -12.79 1.00 -9.32
N MET A 67 -12.00 0.43 -8.41
CA MET A 67 -12.48 -0.49 -7.36
C MET A 67 -13.23 0.25 -6.25
N GLY A 68 -12.93 1.55 -6.08
CA GLY A 68 -13.47 2.37 -5.00
C GLY A 68 -12.75 2.14 -3.68
N PHE A 69 -12.90 3.10 -2.76
CA PHE A 69 -12.31 3.04 -1.42
C PHE A 69 -13.43 3.01 -0.39
N THR A 70 -13.42 1.99 0.47
CA THR A 70 -14.27 1.94 1.66
C THR A 70 -13.53 2.52 2.85
N HIS A 71 -14.24 3.29 3.68
CA HIS A 71 -13.68 3.76 4.94
C HIS A 71 -13.61 2.56 5.89
N GLN A 72 -12.42 2.01 6.13
CA GLN A 72 -12.24 1.03 7.19
C GLN A 72 -12.20 1.76 8.54
N GLY A 73 -13.23 1.55 9.34
CA GLY A 73 -13.26 1.96 10.75
C GLY A 73 -14.55 1.54 11.43
N SER A 74 -14.43 0.71 12.46
CA SER A 74 -15.46 0.66 13.52
C SER A 74 -14.88 0.38 14.91
N LEU A 75 -13.92 -0.53 15.09
CA LEU A 75 -13.31 -0.81 16.39
C LEU A 75 -11.89 -1.34 16.18
N GLY A 76 -10.85 -0.57 16.54
CA GLY A 76 -9.50 -1.12 16.63
C GLY A 76 -9.44 -2.24 17.70
N PRO A 77 -8.41 -3.10 17.72
CA PRO A 77 -8.26 -4.08 18.78
C PRO A 77 -7.81 -3.41 20.09
N THR A 78 -8.53 -3.65 21.18
CA THR A 78 -8.12 -3.46 22.60
C THR A 78 -9.10 -4.31 23.42
N LYS A 79 -8.76 -5.11 24.44
CA LYS A 79 -7.62 -5.23 25.37
C LYS A 79 -7.41 -6.74 25.65
N GLY A 80 -6.20 -7.28 25.47
CA GLY A 80 -5.88 -8.71 25.69
C GLY A 80 -5.00 -9.31 24.59
N GLU A 81 -3.79 -8.75 24.46
CA GLU A 81 -2.77 -8.99 23.42
C GLU A 81 -2.59 -10.46 22.98
N ALA A 82 -2.28 -10.65 21.69
CA ALA A 82 -1.94 -11.93 21.08
C ALA A 82 -0.46 -12.31 21.28
N TYR A 83 -0.17 -13.61 21.13
CA TYR A 83 1.10 -14.27 21.43
C TYR A 83 2.29 -13.71 20.66
N ARG A 84 3.43 -13.58 21.36
CA ARG A 84 4.74 -13.26 20.80
C ARG A 84 5.41 -14.53 20.28
N ASP A 85 5.38 -14.72 18.97
CA ASP A 85 6.27 -15.68 18.31
C ASP A 85 7.50 -14.93 17.78
N ASN A 86 8.60 -15.03 18.55
CA ASN A 86 9.93 -14.60 18.13
C ASN A 86 10.39 -15.50 16.97
N ASP A 87 10.06 -15.15 15.73
CA ASP A 87 10.59 -15.87 14.59
C ASP A 87 11.86 -15.16 14.09
N ARG A 88 13.02 -15.76 14.41
CA ARG A 88 14.29 -15.36 13.81
C ARG A 88 14.21 -15.66 12.30
N ILE A 89 14.44 -14.67 11.45
CA ILE A 89 14.51 -14.81 9.97
C ILE A 89 15.74 -15.64 9.51
N ARG A 90 16.39 -16.40 10.42
CA ARG A 90 17.56 -17.20 10.08
C ARG A 90 17.12 -18.48 9.36
N GLY A 91 17.47 -18.56 8.07
CA GLY A 91 17.26 -19.77 7.26
C GLY A 91 15.96 -19.79 6.45
N LYS A 92 15.10 -18.78 6.56
CA LYS A 92 13.91 -18.62 5.72
C LYS A 92 14.20 -17.73 4.51
N VAL A 93 13.55 -17.98 3.39
CA VAL A 93 13.71 -17.19 2.15
C VAL A 93 12.39 -16.50 1.80
N ALA A 94 12.46 -15.35 1.11
CA ALA A 94 11.27 -14.68 0.63
C ALA A 94 10.60 -15.53 -0.47
N VAL A 95 9.32 -15.87 -0.29
CA VAL A 95 8.56 -16.76 -1.19
C VAL A 95 7.41 -16.06 -1.90
N GLY A 96 7.09 -14.81 -1.54
CA GLY A 96 6.05 -14.05 -2.22
C GLY A 96 5.54 -12.87 -1.39
N LEU A 97 4.35 -12.40 -1.78
CA LEU A 97 3.62 -11.34 -1.09
C LEU A 97 2.36 -11.89 -0.43
N ASN A 98 1.94 -11.26 0.65
CA ASN A 98 0.65 -11.49 1.28
C ASN A 98 -0.48 -11.19 0.27
N PRO A 99 -1.40 -12.14 0.00
CA PRO A 99 -2.49 -11.94 -0.95
C PRO A 99 -3.47 -10.84 -0.51
N ASN A 100 -3.44 -10.44 0.76
CA ASN A 100 -4.23 -9.32 1.28
C ASN A 100 -3.61 -7.96 0.88
N ILE A 101 -3.75 -7.63 -0.40
CA ILE A 101 -3.30 -6.36 -0.98
C ILE A 101 -4.27 -5.24 -0.57
N ARG A 102 -3.73 -4.09 -0.20
CA ARG A 102 -4.53 -2.90 0.16
C ARG A 102 -4.07 -1.68 -0.61
N PHE A 103 -5.03 -0.86 -1.03
CA PHE A 103 -4.78 0.49 -1.54
C PHE A 103 -5.20 1.51 -0.51
N TYR A 104 -4.28 2.39 -0.14
CA TYR A 104 -4.57 3.53 0.72
C TYR A 104 -4.66 4.80 -0.11
N ARG A 105 -5.64 5.63 0.25
CA ARG A 105 -5.81 6.98 -0.29
C ARG A 105 -6.01 7.95 0.86
N TYR A 106 -5.05 8.86 1.04
CA TYR A 106 -5.11 9.94 2.02
C TYR A 106 -5.34 11.27 1.31
N LYS A 107 -6.46 11.92 1.61
CA LYS A 107 -6.77 13.29 1.22
C LYS A 107 -6.17 14.28 2.21
N VAL A 108 -6.14 15.56 1.85
CA VAL A 108 -5.73 16.66 2.74
C VAL A 108 -6.40 16.54 4.11
N GLY A 109 -5.60 16.66 5.17
CA GLY A 109 -6.02 16.52 6.57
C GLY A 109 -6.00 15.08 7.11
N GLN A 110 -5.92 14.07 6.25
CA GLN A 110 -5.90 12.67 6.68
C GLN A 110 -4.47 12.21 7.04
N ARG A 111 -4.40 11.28 8.00
CA ARG A 111 -3.17 10.63 8.49
C ARG A 111 -3.46 9.21 8.96
N PHE A 112 -2.41 8.44 9.26
CA PHE A 112 -2.53 7.22 10.05
C PHE A 112 -1.64 7.32 11.28
N GLY A 113 -2.24 7.23 12.47
CA GLY A 113 -1.55 7.45 13.73
C GLY A 113 -0.45 6.44 14.02
N ARG A 114 0.31 6.69 15.08
CA ARG A 114 1.40 5.81 15.50
C ARG A 114 0.91 4.39 15.79
N HIS A 115 1.58 3.40 15.20
CA HIS A 115 1.29 1.98 15.36
C HIS A 115 2.54 1.13 15.10
N ILE A 116 2.41 -0.16 15.34
CA ILE A 116 3.36 -1.22 15.02
C ILE A 116 2.63 -2.21 14.10
N ASP A 117 3.34 -2.77 13.12
CA ASP A 117 2.78 -3.81 12.26
C ASP A 117 3.13 -5.20 12.81
N GLU A 118 2.15 -6.08 12.82
CA GLU A 118 2.29 -7.47 13.25
C GLU A 118 2.54 -8.41 12.06
N SER A 119 3.24 -9.51 12.33
CA SER A 119 3.38 -10.61 11.37
C SER A 119 2.03 -11.32 11.17
N VAL A 120 1.78 -11.74 9.93
CA VAL A 120 0.60 -12.54 9.58
C VAL A 120 1.07 -13.96 9.25
N ASP A 121 0.47 -14.96 9.89
CA ASP A 121 0.57 -16.36 9.50
C ASP A 121 -0.29 -16.59 8.26
N LEU A 122 0.34 -17.07 7.18
CA LEU A 122 -0.31 -17.37 5.90
C LEU A 122 -0.62 -18.86 5.73
N GLY A 123 -0.33 -19.69 6.74
CA GLY A 123 -0.40 -21.14 6.69
C GLY A 123 0.80 -21.78 5.99
N GLU A 124 0.91 -23.10 6.07
CA GLU A 124 1.97 -23.88 5.41
C GLU A 124 3.40 -23.45 5.79
N GLY A 125 3.59 -22.96 7.01
CA GLY A 125 4.88 -22.43 7.49
C GLY A 125 5.26 -21.06 6.94
N LYS A 126 4.39 -20.43 6.13
CA LYS A 126 4.62 -19.10 5.57
C LYS A 126 4.20 -18.02 6.55
N ARG A 127 5.07 -17.04 6.79
CA ARG A 127 4.78 -15.90 7.67
C ARG A 127 5.30 -14.61 7.07
N THR A 128 4.61 -13.50 7.29
CA THR A 128 5.08 -12.19 6.82
C THR A 128 6.14 -11.62 7.77
N HIS A 129 7.17 -11.00 7.21
CA HIS A 129 8.26 -10.38 8.00
C HIS A 129 8.51 -8.91 7.68
N TYR A 130 8.07 -8.41 6.53
CA TYR A 130 8.24 -7.01 6.15
C TYR A 130 6.93 -6.44 5.63
N THR A 131 6.56 -5.25 6.11
CA THR A 131 5.59 -4.41 5.42
C THR A 131 6.23 -3.92 4.13
N LEU A 132 5.51 -4.01 3.02
CA LEU A 132 5.86 -3.41 1.74
C LEU A 132 4.89 -2.27 1.44
N LEU A 133 5.38 -1.04 1.44
CA LEU A 133 4.65 0.13 0.97
C LEU A 133 5.25 0.59 -0.36
N ILE A 134 4.43 0.71 -1.40
CA ILE A 134 4.84 1.33 -2.67
C ILE A 134 4.06 2.64 -2.80
N TYR A 135 4.77 3.76 -2.81
CA TYR A 135 4.17 5.06 -2.99
C TYR A 135 3.79 5.25 -4.46
N LEU A 136 2.49 5.42 -4.73
CA LEU A 136 1.98 5.59 -6.10
C LEU A 136 1.82 7.06 -6.49
N SER A 137 2.11 7.97 -5.56
CA SER A 137 2.08 9.42 -5.72
C SER A 137 3.13 10.03 -4.80
N GLY A 138 3.73 11.16 -5.19
CA GLY A 138 4.76 11.81 -4.39
C GLY A 138 5.64 12.73 -5.22
N GLY A 139 6.72 13.23 -4.61
CA GLY A 139 7.69 14.05 -5.32
C GLY A 139 8.26 13.30 -6.53
N SER A 140 8.32 13.95 -7.68
CA SER A 140 8.97 13.41 -8.87
C SER A 140 10.45 13.80 -8.87
N LYS A 141 11.36 12.83 -8.72
CA LYS A 141 12.78 13.06 -9.02
C LYS A 141 13.02 12.84 -10.51
N GLN A 142 12.61 13.80 -11.34
CA GLN A 142 13.20 14.00 -12.66
C GLN A 142 13.90 15.37 -12.71
N LYS A 143 15.17 15.39 -12.31
CA LYS A 143 16.12 16.36 -12.86
C LYS A 143 16.76 15.74 -14.10
N THR A 144 16.09 15.85 -15.23
CA THR A 144 16.74 15.89 -16.54
C THR A 144 16.52 17.30 -17.09
N LYS A 145 17.58 18.11 -17.08
CA LYS A 145 17.60 19.36 -17.84
C LYS A 145 17.42 19.01 -19.32
N GLY A 146 16.35 19.52 -19.91
CA GLY A 146 16.13 19.49 -21.37
C GLY A 146 15.11 18.45 -21.81
N VAL A 147 13.83 18.82 -21.82
CA VAL A 147 12.93 18.93 -22.99
C VAL A 147 11.58 19.34 -22.38
N GLN A 148 11.06 20.51 -22.77
CA GLN A 148 9.71 20.91 -22.41
C GLN A 148 8.73 20.01 -23.18
N SER A 149 8.25 18.95 -22.54
CA SER A 149 7.06 18.24 -23.01
C SER A 149 5.82 18.95 -22.47
N ASN A 150 5.27 19.86 -23.27
CA ASN A 150 3.88 20.31 -23.12
C ASN A 150 2.95 19.14 -23.45
N VAL A 151 2.72 18.26 -22.49
CA VAL A 151 1.57 17.37 -22.48
C VAL A 151 0.87 17.63 -21.15
N GLY A 152 -0.23 18.38 -21.23
CA GLY A 152 -1.09 18.64 -20.09
C GLY A 152 -1.71 17.34 -19.61
N ASP A 153 -1.15 16.78 -18.54
CA ASP A 153 -1.78 15.73 -17.76
C ASP A 153 -2.60 16.42 -16.66
N SER A 154 -3.91 16.45 -16.84
CA SER A 154 -4.82 17.09 -15.89
C SER A 154 -4.70 16.47 -14.49
N SER A 155 -4.47 17.35 -13.52
CA SER A 155 -5.01 17.33 -12.16
C SER A 155 -4.47 16.33 -11.13
N SER A 156 -3.19 16.39 -10.79
CA SER A 156 -2.81 16.15 -9.39
C SER A 156 -1.90 17.26 -8.88
N GLU A 157 -2.45 18.11 -8.01
CA GLU A 157 -1.66 19.01 -7.16
C GLU A 157 -0.46 18.25 -6.58
N PRO A 158 0.75 18.86 -6.54
CA PRO A 158 1.92 18.20 -5.98
C PRO A 158 1.62 17.76 -4.53
N LEU A 159 1.92 16.50 -4.23
CA LEU A 159 1.74 15.95 -2.88
C LEU A 159 2.69 16.67 -1.91
N VAL A 160 2.13 17.23 -0.84
CA VAL A 160 2.89 17.83 0.27
C VAL A 160 2.43 17.21 1.59
N GLY A 161 3.39 16.87 2.45
CA GLY A 161 3.15 16.10 3.66
C GLY A 161 3.00 14.59 3.37
N GLY A 162 2.43 13.86 4.32
CA GLY A 162 2.19 12.43 4.17
C GLY A 162 3.43 11.56 4.34
N GLU A 163 4.48 12.05 4.99
CA GLU A 163 5.70 11.30 5.28
C GLU A 163 5.40 10.06 6.13
N THR A 164 6.09 8.95 5.87
CA THR A 164 6.11 7.82 6.81
C THR A 164 7.27 8.03 7.77
N VAL A 165 6.97 8.13 9.07
CA VAL A 165 7.95 8.49 10.10
C VAL A 165 8.11 7.36 11.10
N PHE A 166 9.35 7.02 11.39
CA PHE A 166 9.74 5.96 12.31
C PHE A 166 10.35 6.54 13.57
N TYR A 167 9.99 5.97 14.70
CA TYR A 167 10.43 6.39 16.02
C TYR A 167 11.25 5.31 16.70
N GLY A 168 12.31 5.74 17.39
CA GLY A 168 13.13 4.91 18.27
C GLY A 168 12.77 5.10 19.74
N SER A 169 13.68 4.69 20.62
CA SER A 169 13.55 4.87 22.06
C SER A 169 13.32 6.34 22.43
N ARG A 170 12.53 6.58 23.48
CA ARG A 170 12.16 7.94 23.96
C ARG A 170 11.44 8.80 22.90
N ASN A 171 10.75 8.17 21.94
CA ASN A 171 10.00 8.85 20.86
C ASN A 171 10.85 9.75 19.94
N GLY A 172 12.18 9.54 19.89
CA GLY A 172 13.04 10.23 18.91
C GLY A 172 12.78 9.73 17.49
N ILE A 173 12.76 10.64 16.50
CA ILE A 173 12.65 10.26 15.08
C ILE A 173 13.95 9.59 14.66
N VAL A 174 13.85 8.38 14.09
CA VAL A 174 15.02 7.63 13.57
C VAL A 174 15.07 7.63 12.05
N ALA A 175 13.92 7.79 11.39
CA ALA A 175 13.85 7.94 9.95
C ALA A 175 12.55 8.65 9.55
N GLU A 176 12.63 9.41 8.47
CA GLU A 176 11.50 10.11 7.87
C GLU A 176 11.56 9.89 6.35
N VAL A 177 10.52 9.29 5.79
CA VAL A 177 10.45 8.90 4.39
C VAL A 177 9.36 9.68 3.69
N ALA A 178 9.78 10.65 2.87
CA ALA A 178 8.87 11.40 2.03
C ALA A 178 8.31 10.52 0.89
N PRO A 179 6.98 10.55 0.63
CA PRO A 179 6.40 9.79 -0.47
C PRO A 179 7.02 10.25 -1.80
N THR A 180 7.60 9.30 -2.52
CA THR A 180 8.19 9.49 -3.85
C THR A 180 7.53 8.49 -4.78
N GLU A 181 6.90 8.96 -5.86
CA GLU A 181 6.19 8.06 -6.77
C GLU A 181 7.12 6.94 -7.28
N GLY A 182 6.62 5.70 -7.22
CA GLY A 182 7.34 4.52 -7.66
C GLY A 182 8.35 3.99 -6.64
N MET A 183 8.58 4.66 -5.52
CA MET A 183 9.48 4.17 -4.46
C MET A 183 8.79 3.12 -3.60
N ALA A 184 9.49 2.01 -3.35
CA ALA A 184 9.11 1.06 -2.32
C ALA A 184 9.84 1.39 -1.00
N LEU A 185 9.10 1.27 0.11
CA LEU A 185 9.59 1.31 1.48
C LEU A 185 9.29 -0.04 2.12
N LEU A 186 10.31 -0.66 2.69
CA LEU A 186 10.20 -1.92 3.42
C LEU A 186 10.63 -1.71 4.86
N HIS A 187 9.82 -2.20 5.79
CA HIS A 187 10.16 -2.20 7.21
C HIS A 187 9.70 -3.49 7.89
N ILE A 188 10.50 -3.98 8.84
CA ILE A 188 10.29 -5.26 9.49
C ILE A 188 9.05 -5.24 10.41
N HIS A 189 8.37 -6.39 10.54
CA HIS A 189 7.26 -6.62 11.48
C HIS A 189 7.73 -7.14 12.85
N GLY A 190 6.77 -7.30 13.77
CA GLY A 190 6.93 -8.10 14.99
C GLY A 190 7.87 -7.44 16.02
N ASP A 191 8.70 -8.23 16.69
CA ASP A 191 9.54 -7.77 17.81
C ASP A 191 10.58 -6.70 17.42
N MET A 192 10.92 -6.61 16.13
CA MET A 192 11.82 -5.59 15.60
C MET A 192 11.07 -4.46 14.88
N SER A 193 9.74 -4.52 14.83
CA SER A 193 8.94 -3.46 14.22
C SER A 193 9.14 -2.15 14.96
N MET A 194 9.36 -1.11 14.18
CA MET A 194 9.49 0.24 14.72
C MET A 194 8.11 0.88 14.83
N LEU A 195 7.91 1.65 15.91
CA LEU A 195 6.75 2.52 16.02
C LEU A 195 6.78 3.52 14.87
N HIS A 196 5.69 3.62 14.11
CA HIS A 196 5.65 4.48 12.94
C HIS A 196 4.27 5.06 12.67
N GLU A 197 4.23 6.17 11.93
CA GLU A 197 2.99 6.83 11.52
C GLU A 197 3.07 7.28 10.06
N ALA A 198 1.91 7.50 9.43
CA ALA A 198 1.82 8.30 8.21
C ALA A 198 1.33 9.70 8.60
N ARG A 199 2.18 10.72 8.44
CA ARG A 199 1.86 12.11 8.79
C ARG A 199 0.71 12.69 7.96
N ASN A 200 0.19 13.84 8.40
CA ASN A 200 -0.87 14.56 7.71
C ASN A 200 -0.46 14.89 6.26
N VAL A 201 -1.36 14.60 5.32
CA VAL A 201 -1.30 15.19 3.97
C VAL A 201 -1.78 16.63 4.06
N THR A 202 -1.00 17.57 3.53
CA THR A 202 -1.34 19.01 3.55
C THR A 202 -1.73 19.55 2.18
N LYS A 203 -1.28 18.93 1.09
CA LYS A 203 -1.71 19.21 -0.30
C LYS A 203 -1.71 17.94 -1.14
N GLY A 204 -2.57 17.89 -2.16
CA GLY A 204 -2.69 16.74 -3.06
C GLY A 204 -3.35 15.51 -2.41
N ILE A 205 -3.13 14.34 -3.03
CA ILE A 205 -3.63 13.04 -2.55
C ILE A 205 -2.46 12.07 -2.49
N LYS A 206 -2.30 11.37 -1.35
CA LYS A 206 -1.32 10.30 -1.19
C LYS A 206 -1.97 8.96 -1.48
N TYR A 207 -1.45 8.27 -2.49
CA TYR A 207 -1.77 6.89 -2.84
C TYR A 207 -0.64 5.94 -2.43
N VAL A 208 -1.00 4.83 -1.81
CA VAL A 208 -0.05 3.78 -1.41
C VAL A 208 -0.63 2.41 -1.76
N PHE A 209 0.17 1.58 -2.41
CA PHE A 209 -0.05 0.14 -2.47
C PHE A 209 0.63 -0.50 -1.27
N ARG A 210 -0.09 -1.31 -0.49
CA ARG A 210 0.48 -2.11 0.59
C ARG A 210 0.29 -3.60 0.32
N SER A 211 1.35 -4.34 0.62
CA SER A 211 1.31 -5.78 0.92
C SER A 211 2.37 -6.07 1.99
N ASP A 212 2.63 -7.33 2.28
CA ASP A 212 3.65 -7.77 3.22
C ASP A 212 4.47 -8.90 2.58
N VAL A 213 5.77 -8.98 2.82
CA VAL A 213 6.65 -9.99 2.23
C VAL A 213 6.59 -11.27 3.07
N ALA A 214 6.21 -12.37 2.42
CA ALA A 214 6.09 -13.70 3.01
C ALA A 214 7.42 -14.48 2.92
N PHE A 215 7.75 -15.22 3.98
CA PHE A 215 8.92 -16.09 4.06
C PHE A 215 8.52 -17.51 4.49
N ALA A 216 9.27 -18.51 4.04
CA ALA A 216 9.16 -19.92 4.44
C ALA A 216 10.54 -20.55 4.57
#